data_AF-A0A1F6H1Z9-F1
#
_entry.id   AF-A0A1F6H1Z9-F1
#
_cell.length_a   1.000
_cell.length_b   1.000
_cell.length_c   1.000
_cell.angle_alpha   90.00
_cell.angle_beta   90.00
_cell.angle_gamma   90.00
#
_symmetry.space_group_name_H-M   'P 1'
#
loop_
_entity.id
_entity.type
_entity.pdbx_description
1 polymer ?
#
loop_
_entity_poly.entity_id
_entity_poly.type
_entity_poly.pdbx_seq_one_letter_code
_entity_poly.pdbx_strand_id
1 'polypeptide(L)'
;MVEPFQDREIAGTEPLDYTYRKEDGYITRYCAMLGMNDPLCLFLGNYDRMCMVTGKWTEMPVIQEDKGNYIKIELDDKKLPTIGANGFLVRRDALMGCSIGDYLFDIDIVYELITQGKNKFAKVKVGIVHLFSGDVFTFIKKQRRRINDYAYYKEQKLRKYPWGELGKQKLLKFIVYTVTVLPLVSQVLRGYWQKQDRAWWFHIPACWITMAVYAAGTIANLSGAKPEDRKNWQKNEI
;
A
#
# COMPACT_ATOMS: atom_id res chain seq x y z
N MET A 1 -18.43 -3.50 7.19
CA MET A 1 -18.05 -2.81 5.93
C MET A 1 -19.02 -1.71 5.50
N VAL A 2 -20.34 -1.94 5.58
CA VAL A 2 -21.35 -0.97 5.10
C VAL A 2 -21.93 -0.04 6.17
N GLU A 3 -21.84 -0.39 7.45
CA GLU A 3 -22.31 0.44 8.58
C GLU A 3 -21.88 1.91 8.50
N PRO A 4 -20.62 2.27 8.16
CA PRO A 4 -20.22 3.67 8.08
C PRO A 4 -21.03 4.51 7.08
N PHE A 5 -21.68 3.89 6.08
CA PHE A 5 -22.51 4.62 5.12
C PHE A 5 -23.85 5.11 5.69
N GLN A 6 -24.16 4.83 6.96
CA GLN A 6 -25.21 5.56 7.68
C GLN A 6 -24.85 7.04 7.84
N ASP A 7 -23.55 7.35 7.93
CA ASP A 7 -23.03 8.71 7.82
C ASP A 7 -22.96 9.11 6.34
N ARG A 8 -23.78 10.10 5.96
CA ARG A 8 -23.87 10.59 4.58
C ARG A 8 -22.61 11.29 4.10
N GLU A 9 -21.74 11.74 5.00
CA GLU A 9 -20.48 12.39 4.63
C GLU A 9 -19.42 11.37 4.19
N ILE A 10 -19.53 10.11 4.63
CA ILE A 10 -18.55 9.07 4.31
C ILE A 10 -18.73 8.63 2.85
N ALA A 11 -17.73 8.92 2.02
CA ALA A 11 -17.72 8.64 0.58
C ALA A 11 -17.31 7.20 0.27
N GLY A 12 -16.42 6.63 1.09
CA GLY A 12 -15.98 5.25 0.94
C GLY A 12 -15.45 4.64 2.23
N THR A 13 -15.33 3.32 2.23
CA THR A 13 -14.88 2.52 3.38
C THR A 13 -13.88 1.48 2.93
N GLU A 14 -12.98 1.08 3.82
CA GLU A 14 -12.08 -0.05 3.60
C GLU A 14 -11.71 -0.75 4.91
N PRO A 15 -11.26 -2.02 4.88
CA PRO A 15 -10.84 -2.74 6.07
C PRO A 15 -9.65 -2.03 6.76
N LEU A 16 -9.57 -2.11 8.09
CA LEU A 16 -8.43 -1.60 8.83
C LEU A 16 -7.22 -2.55 8.71
N ASP A 17 -7.49 -3.84 8.67
CA ASP A 17 -6.47 -4.88 8.78
C ASP A 17 -6.38 -5.73 7.51
N TYR A 18 -5.16 -6.11 7.15
CA TYR A 18 -4.96 -7.35 6.42
C TYR A 18 -4.91 -8.51 7.41
N THR A 19 -5.64 -9.57 7.13
CA THR A 19 -5.58 -10.83 7.88
C THR A 19 -5.13 -11.96 6.97
N TYR A 20 -4.84 -13.11 7.55
CA TYR A 20 -4.31 -14.27 6.85
C TYR A 20 -4.75 -15.55 7.54
N ARG A 21 -4.73 -16.65 6.78
CA ARG A 21 -4.96 -18.01 7.26
C ARG A 21 -3.62 -18.67 7.59
N LYS A 22 -3.59 -19.61 8.52
CA LYS A 22 -2.34 -20.24 8.97
C LYS A 22 -1.62 -20.97 7.83
N GLU A 23 -2.38 -21.51 6.90
CA GLU A 23 -1.98 -22.24 5.71
C GLU A 23 -1.53 -21.34 4.54
N ASP A 24 -1.78 -20.02 4.60
CA ASP A 24 -1.35 -19.11 3.54
C ASP A 24 0.19 -19.10 3.45
N GLY A 25 0.73 -18.86 2.25
CA GLY A 25 2.18 -18.77 2.01
C GLY A 25 2.87 -17.72 2.88
N TYR A 26 4.13 -17.95 3.27
CA TYR A 26 4.82 -17.10 4.24
C TYR A 26 4.94 -15.63 3.81
N ILE A 27 5.07 -15.34 2.51
CA ILE A 27 5.10 -13.95 2.00
C ILE A 27 3.74 -13.28 2.19
N THR A 28 2.65 -14.00 1.94
CA THR A 28 1.28 -13.52 2.18
C THR A 28 1.06 -13.20 3.65
N ARG A 29 1.45 -14.10 4.56
CA ARG A 29 1.36 -13.85 6.01
C ARG A 29 2.23 -12.68 6.44
N TYR A 30 3.46 -12.59 5.92
CA TYR A 30 4.37 -11.45 6.15
C TYR A 30 3.75 -10.11 5.74
N CYS A 31 3.26 -10.00 4.51
CA CYS A 31 2.64 -8.76 4.01
C CYS A 31 1.38 -8.39 4.78
N ALA A 32 0.58 -9.40 5.19
CA ALA A 32 -0.59 -9.16 6.03
C ALA A 32 -0.22 -8.59 7.40
N MET A 33 0.80 -9.15 8.07
CA MET A 33 1.29 -8.64 9.37
C MET A 33 1.98 -7.28 9.26
N LEU A 34 2.69 -7.04 8.16
CA LEU A 34 3.31 -5.75 7.90
C LEU A 34 2.25 -4.68 7.57
N GLY A 35 1.10 -5.07 7.03
CA GLY A 35 0.05 -4.16 6.58
C GLY A 35 0.28 -3.58 5.16
N MET A 36 1.29 -4.07 4.46
CA MET A 36 1.69 -3.59 3.14
C MET A 36 2.50 -4.66 2.39
N ASN A 37 2.51 -4.54 1.06
CA ASN A 37 3.21 -5.48 0.18
C ASN A 37 4.56 -4.99 -0.31
N ASP A 38 4.85 -3.71 -0.13
CA ASP A 38 6.15 -3.10 -0.41
C ASP A 38 6.76 -2.61 0.90
N PRO A 39 7.87 -3.20 1.38
CA PRO A 39 8.48 -2.80 2.65
C PRO A 39 8.99 -1.35 2.62
N LEU A 40 9.23 -0.74 1.46
CA LEU A 40 9.60 0.67 1.39
C LEU A 40 8.51 1.57 2.00
N CYS A 41 7.23 1.22 1.83
CA CYS A 41 6.09 1.97 2.38
C CYS A 41 6.17 2.15 3.90
N LEU A 42 6.74 1.18 4.62
CA LEU A 42 6.95 1.27 6.07
C LEU A 42 7.84 2.47 6.42
N PHE A 43 8.89 2.68 5.64
CA PHE A 43 9.86 3.76 5.87
C PHE A 43 9.33 5.11 5.40
N LEU A 44 8.56 5.10 4.31
CA LEU A 44 7.85 6.28 3.84
C LEU A 44 6.75 6.72 4.81
N GLY A 45 6.27 5.81 5.66
CA GLY A 45 5.15 6.06 6.57
C GLY A 45 3.79 6.15 5.84
N ASN A 46 3.78 5.83 4.55
CA ASN A 46 2.63 5.92 3.67
C ASN A 46 2.14 4.51 3.32
N TYR A 47 1.18 4.05 4.11
CA TYR A 47 0.49 2.78 3.99
C TYR A 47 -0.92 2.93 4.56
N ASP A 48 -1.79 1.96 4.27
CA ASP A 48 -3.22 2.03 4.52
C ASP A 48 -3.75 0.96 5.48
N ARG A 49 -3.03 -0.12 5.80
CA ARG A 49 -3.48 -1.11 6.80
C ARG A 49 -2.67 -1.08 8.07
N MET A 50 -3.24 -1.66 9.13
CA MET A 50 -2.56 -1.82 10.41
C MET A 50 -1.21 -2.53 10.24
N CYS A 51 -0.14 -1.88 10.69
CA CYS A 51 1.20 -2.41 10.69
C CYS A 51 1.57 -2.87 12.10
N MET A 52 1.84 -4.16 12.29
CA MET A 52 2.22 -4.69 13.61
C MET A 52 3.58 -4.16 14.10
N VAL A 53 4.45 -3.72 13.20
CA VAL A 53 5.75 -3.14 13.58
C VAL A 53 5.56 -1.74 14.18
N THR A 54 4.68 -0.90 13.65
CA THR A 54 4.50 0.47 14.16
C THR A 54 3.35 0.59 15.16
N GLY A 55 2.40 -0.34 15.13
CA GLY A 55 1.14 -0.27 15.88
C GLY A 55 0.17 0.78 15.30
N LYS A 56 0.37 1.19 14.05
CA LYS A 56 -0.43 2.22 13.37
C LYS A 56 -0.88 1.72 12.02
N TRP A 57 -2.01 2.20 11.53
CA TRP A 57 -2.50 1.93 10.17
C TRP A 57 -1.93 2.88 9.11
N THR A 58 -1.36 4.01 9.54
CA THR A 58 -0.56 4.94 8.71
C THR A 58 0.32 5.79 9.63
N GLU A 59 1.45 6.31 9.13
CA GLU A 59 2.21 7.38 9.82
C GLU A 59 1.93 8.77 9.23
N MET A 60 1.08 8.84 8.21
CA MET A 60 0.62 10.11 7.64
C MET A 60 -0.27 10.83 8.66
N PRO A 61 -0.18 12.17 8.76
CA PRO A 61 -1.01 12.94 9.67
C PRO A 61 -2.43 13.04 9.10
N VAL A 62 -3.29 12.09 9.50
CA VAL A 62 -4.70 12.02 9.09
C VAL A 62 -5.58 12.40 10.28
N ILE A 63 -6.57 13.25 10.04
CA ILE A 63 -7.60 13.55 11.06
C ILE A 63 -8.46 12.29 11.19
N GLN A 64 -8.59 11.80 12.41
CA GLN A 64 -9.30 10.56 12.69
C GLN A 64 -10.18 10.67 13.93
N GLU A 65 -11.36 10.08 13.87
CA GLU A 65 -12.34 9.99 14.94
C GLU A 65 -12.77 8.53 15.11
N ASP A 66 -12.63 7.98 16.31
CA ASP A 66 -13.09 6.62 16.60
C ASP A 66 -14.61 6.59 16.78
N LYS A 67 -15.30 5.78 15.97
CA LYS A 67 -16.77 5.59 15.98
C LYS A 67 -17.16 4.19 16.49
N GLY A 68 -16.28 3.52 17.24
CA GLY A 68 -16.52 2.16 17.74
C GLY A 68 -16.11 1.10 16.72
N ASN A 69 -17.00 0.74 15.79
CA ASN A 69 -16.75 -0.32 14.80
C ASN A 69 -15.88 0.13 13.61
N TYR A 70 -15.65 1.43 13.48
CA TYR A 70 -14.83 2.02 12.43
C TYR A 70 -14.17 3.30 12.92
N ILE A 71 -13.16 3.74 12.20
CA ILE A 71 -12.51 5.03 12.38
C ILE A 71 -12.94 5.91 11.21
N LYS A 72 -13.64 7.02 11.49
CA LYS A 72 -13.92 8.06 10.49
C LYS A 72 -12.63 8.84 10.27
N ILE A 73 -12.22 8.99 9.02
CA ILE A 73 -11.02 9.73 8.65
C ILE A 73 -11.38 10.85 7.70
N GLU A 74 -10.65 11.95 7.80
CA GLU A 74 -10.72 13.06 6.86
C GLU A 74 -9.38 13.22 6.16
N LEU A 75 -9.42 13.16 4.82
CA LEU A 75 -8.25 13.15 3.96
C LEU A 75 -8.00 14.53 3.36
N ASP A 76 -6.73 14.82 3.15
CA ASP A 76 -6.22 16.05 2.53
C ASP A 76 -5.51 15.66 1.22
N ASP A 77 -5.70 16.45 0.17
CA ASP A 77 -5.16 16.20 -1.18
C ASP A 77 -3.63 16.23 -1.22
N LYS A 78 -2.97 16.83 -0.22
CA LYS A 78 -1.51 16.85 -0.07
C LYS A 78 -0.95 15.66 0.71
N LYS A 79 -1.77 14.97 1.50
CA LYS A 79 -1.31 13.97 2.49
C LYS A 79 -2.20 12.74 2.53
N LEU A 80 -2.34 12.11 1.38
CA LEU A 80 -3.25 10.99 1.17
C LEU A 80 -2.56 9.65 1.46
N PRO A 81 -3.00 8.79 2.38
CA PRO A 81 -2.52 7.40 2.46
C PRO A 81 -2.95 6.59 1.21
N THR A 82 -2.35 5.43 0.97
CA THR A 82 -2.66 4.55 -0.20
C THR A 82 -4.00 3.82 -0.10
N ILE A 83 -5.09 4.56 0.05
CA ILE A 83 -6.47 4.07 0.20
C ILE A 83 -7.09 3.80 -1.18
N GLY A 84 -8.06 2.87 -1.25
CA GLY A 84 -8.92 2.70 -2.43
C GLY A 84 -8.89 1.33 -3.08
N ALA A 85 -7.98 0.45 -2.64
CA ALA A 85 -7.76 -0.86 -3.27
C ALA A 85 -8.57 -1.98 -2.59
N ASN A 86 -7.89 -2.97 -1.99
CA ASN A 86 -8.50 -4.22 -1.54
C ASN A 86 -9.59 -4.02 -0.49
N GLY A 87 -10.80 -4.49 -0.80
CA GLY A 87 -11.95 -4.38 0.10
C GLY A 87 -12.55 -2.97 0.19
N PHE A 88 -12.17 -2.06 -0.72
CA PHE A 88 -12.72 -0.72 -0.77
C PHE A 88 -14.17 -0.73 -1.29
N LEU A 89 -15.05 -0.03 -0.59
CA LEU A 89 -16.41 0.26 -1.02
C LEU A 89 -16.52 1.78 -1.18
N VAL A 90 -17.21 2.23 -2.22
CA VAL A 90 -17.46 3.64 -2.49
C VAL A 90 -18.92 3.84 -2.82
N ARG A 91 -19.48 4.99 -2.44
CA ARG A 91 -20.84 5.32 -2.87
C ARG A 91 -20.87 5.52 -4.38
N ARG A 92 -21.88 4.93 -5.01
CA ARG A 92 -22.03 4.98 -6.47
C ARG A 92 -22.17 6.41 -7.00
N ASP A 93 -22.98 7.23 -6.36
CA ASP A 93 -23.20 8.63 -6.73
C ASP A 93 -21.90 9.44 -6.68
N ALA A 94 -21.06 9.23 -5.66
CA ALA A 94 -19.74 9.83 -5.55
C ALA A 94 -18.82 9.35 -6.68
N LEU A 95 -18.80 8.04 -6.97
CA LEU A 95 -17.97 7.46 -8.03
C LEU A 95 -18.36 7.94 -9.43
N MET A 96 -19.67 8.10 -9.70
CA MET A 96 -20.17 8.58 -11.00
C MET A 96 -19.79 10.03 -11.28
N GLY A 97 -19.40 10.80 -10.25
CA GLY A 97 -18.85 12.14 -10.41
C GLY A 97 -17.37 12.16 -10.78
N CYS A 98 -16.65 11.04 -10.63
CA CYS A 98 -15.23 10.94 -10.99
C CYS A 98 -15.03 10.78 -12.49
N SER A 99 -13.96 11.38 -13.02
CA SER A 99 -13.56 11.27 -14.42
C SER A 99 -12.65 10.07 -14.59
N ILE A 100 -13.24 8.89 -14.53
CA ILE A 100 -12.54 7.61 -14.72
C ILE A 100 -12.18 7.46 -16.20
N GLY A 101 -10.90 7.63 -16.54
CA GLY A 101 -10.39 7.36 -17.89
C GLY A 101 -10.25 5.86 -18.18
N ASP A 102 -9.68 5.51 -19.34
CA ASP A 102 -9.52 4.12 -19.79
C ASP A 102 -8.59 3.28 -18.89
N TYR A 103 -7.77 3.93 -18.07
CA TYR A 103 -6.86 3.27 -17.13
C TYR A 103 -7.13 3.72 -15.70
N LEU A 104 -7.56 2.76 -14.87
CA LEU A 104 -7.91 2.99 -13.47
C LEU A 104 -6.70 2.74 -12.55
N PHE A 105 -6.35 3.73 -11.74
CA PHE A 105 -5.57 3.50 -10.54
C PHE A 105 -6.46 3.74 -9.31
N ASP A 106 -6.56 2.73 -8.45
CA ASP A 106 -7.41 2.77 -7.25
C ASP A 106 -7.21 4.06 -6.41
N ILE A 107 -5.96 4.47 -6.21
CA ILE A 107 -5.60 5.66 -5.44
C ILE A 107 -6.00 6.98 -6.13
N ASP A 108 -6.09 7.00 -7.47
CA ASP A 108 -6.45 8.20 -8.22
C ASP A 108 -7.97 8.47 -8.09
N ILE A 109 -8.79 7.42 -7.91
CA ILE A 109 -10.22 7.59 -7.58
C ILE A 109 -10.38 8.32 -6.26
N VAL A 110 -9.64 7.90 -5.23
CA VAL A 110 -9.71 8.53 -3.90
C VAL A 110 -9.26 9.99 -3.98
N TYR A 111 -8.19 10.26 -4.74
CA TYR A 111 -7.75 11.62 -4.99
C TYR A 111 -8.84 12.48 -5.65
N GLU A 112 -9.52 11.97 -6.69
CA GLU A 112 -10.62 12.67 -7.35
C GLU A 112 -11.82 12.92 -6.44
N LEU A 113 -12.17 11.96 -5.58
CA LEU A 113 -13.22 12.15 -4.58
C LEU A 113 -12.88 13.32 -3.64
N ILE A 114 -11.64 13.39 -3.18
CA ILE A 114 -11.17 14.46 -2.30
C ILE A 114 -11.24 15.83 -3.01
N THR A 115 -10.81 15.93 -4.27
CA THR A 115 -10.88 17.19 -5.03
C THR A 115 -12.31 17.65 -5.31
N GLN A 116 -13.28 16.73 -5.26
CA GLN A 116 -14.72 17.03 -5.32
C GLN A 116 -15.36 17.33 -3.95
N GLY A 117 -14.54 17.46 -2.89
CA GLY A 117 -15.01 17.70 -1.52
C GLY A 117 -15.58 16.46 -0.82
N LYS A 118 -15.41 15.27 -1.39
CA LYS A 118 -15.77 13.98 -0.78
C LYS A 118 -14.56 13.39 -0.05
N ASN A 119 -14.14 14.07 1.01
CA ASN A 119 -12.87 13.81 1.69
C ASN A 119 -12.97 12.92 2.95
N LYS A 120 -14.17 12.50 3.34
CA LYS A 120 -14.41 11.67 4.52
C LYS A 120 -14.55 10.20 4.14
N PHE A 121 -13.80 9.34 4.82
CA PHE A 121 -13.77 7.88 4.59
C PHE A 121 -13.85 7.12 5.91
N ALA A 122 -14.00 5.80 5.85
CA ALA A 122 -13.98 4.93 7.02
C ALA A 122 -12.95 3.81 6.92
N LYS A 123 -12.17 3.64 7.99
CA LYS A 123 -11.39 2.43 8.25
C LYS A 123 -12.20 1.51 9.15
N VAL A 124 -12.80 0.48 8.59
CA VAL A 124 -13.67 -0.44 9.33
C VAL A 124 -12.80 -1.44 10.10
N LYS A 125 -13.03 -1.64 11.40
CA LYS A 125 -12.22 -2.52 12.28
C LYS A 125 -12.49 -4.00 12.01
N VAL A 126 -12.22 -4.42 10.78
CA VAL A 126 -12.32 -5.79 10.29
C VAL A 126 -11.08 -6.12 9.45
N GLY A 127 -10.81 -7.42 9.31
CA GLY A 127 -9.73 -7.93 8.47
C GLY A 127 -10.21 -8.43 7.11
N ILE A 128 -9.37 -8.26 6.08
CA ILE A 128 -9.52 -8.91 4.78
C ILE A 128 -8.31 -9.78 4.46
N VAL A 129 -8.54 -10.97 3.89
CA VAL A 129 -7.46 -11.81 3.38
C VAL A 129 -7.07 -11.35 1.98
N HIS A 130 -5.80 -11.01 1.79
CA HIS A 130 -5.24 -10.66 0.49
C HIS A 130 -4.08 -11.61 0.16
N LEU A 131 -4.22 -12.37 -0.92
CA LEU A 131 -3.17 -13.28 -1.39
C LEU A 131 -2.08 -12.48 -2.13
N PHE A 132 -1.01 -12.15 -1.41
CA PHE A 132 0.03 -11.26 -1.92
C PHE A 132 0.99 -11.93 -2.88
N SER A 133 1.57 -13.06 -2.50
CA SER A 133 2.54 -13.78 -3.31
C SER A 133 2.68 -15.22 -2.83
N GLY A 134 2.78 -16.17 -3.77
CA GLY A 134 3.11 -17.55 -3.45
C GLY A 134 4.59 -17.76 -3.15
N ASP A 135 5.45 -17.03 -3.86
CA ASP A 135 6.91 -17.23 -3.85
C ASP A 135 7.70 -15.92 -4.06
N VAL A 136 9.03 -16.01 -3.93
CA VAL A 136 9.95 -14.86 -4.03
C VAL A 136 10.03 -14.30 -5.45
N PHE A 137 9.94 -15.13 -6.49
CA PHE A 137 9.98 -14.67 -7.89
C PHE A 137 8.74 -13.84 -8.21
N THR A 138 7.57 -14.30 -7.76
CA THR A 138 6.33 -13.53 -7.86
C THR A 138 6.43 -12.21 -7.10
N PHE A 139 7.06 -12.20 -5.92
CA PHE A 139 7.32 -10.97 -5.16
C PHE A 139 8.24 -10.01 -5.93
N ILE A 140 9.36 -10.49 -6.48
CA ILE A 140 10.29 -9.70 -7.32
C ILE A 140 9.56 -9.12 -8.53
N LYS A 141 8.77 -9.94 -9.24
CA LYS A 141 7.99 -9.49 -10.39
C LYS A 141 7.02 -8.36 -10.01
N LYS A 142 6.34 -8.49 -8.86
CA LYS A 142 5.46 -7.43 -8.35
C LYS A 142 6.24 -6.16 -7.99
N GLN A 143 7.43 -6.25 -7.37
CA GLN A 143 8.28 -5.07 -7.10
C GLN A 143 8.74 -4.42 -8.42
N ARG A 144 9.20 -5.20 -9.40
CA ARG A 144 9.64 -4.70 -10.71
C ARG A 144 8.52 -3.96 -11.43
N ARG A 145 7.33 -4.55 -11.45
CA ARG A 145 6.13 -3.90 -12.01
C ARG A 145 5.88 -2.53 -11.37
N ARG A 146 5.94 -2.43 -10.03
CA ARG A 146 5.67 -1.17 -9.32
C ARG A 146 6.61 -0.05 -9.74
N ILE A 147 7.93 -0.31 -9.80
CA ILE A 147 8.90 0.72 -10.18
C ILE A 147 8.80 1.11 -11.66
N ASN A 148 8.57 0.13 -12.55
CA ASN A 148 8.42 0.38 -13.99
C ASN A 148 7.14 1.14 -14.32
N ASP A 149 6.00 0.69 -13.78
CA ASP A 149 4.72 1.38 -13.95
C ASP A 149 4.82 2.80 -13.35
N TYR A 150 5.39 2.96 -12.15
CA TYR A 150 5.59 4.28 -11.56
C TYR A 150 6.39 5.21 -12.49
N ALA A 151 7.53 4.76 -13.03
CA ALA A 151 8.34 5.55 -13.94
C ALA A 151 7.56 5.92 -15.23
N TYR A 152 6.92 4.93 -15.85
CA TYR A 152 6.19 5.10 -17.10
C TYR A 152 5.01 6.07 -16.97
N TYR A 153 4.11 5.84 -16.01
CA TYR A 153 2.93 6.68 -15.85
C TYR A 153 3.26 8.08 -15.27
N LYS A 154 4.38 8.22 -14.58
CA LYS A 154 4.92 9.53 -14.19
C LYS A 154 5.41 10.32 -15.39
N GLU A 155 6.14 9.69 -16.31
CA GLU A 155 6.62 10.32 -17.55
C GLU A 155 5.44 10.80 -18.42
N GLN A 156 4.37 9.98 -18.50
CA GLN A 156 3.14 10.30 -19.23
C GLN A 156 2.23 11.32 -18.53
N LYS A 157 2.59 11.81 -17.33
CA LYS A 157 1.75 12.69 -16.49
C LYS A 157 0.32 12.16 -16.23
N LEU A 158 0.14 10.84 -16.26
CA LEU A 158 -1.15 10.18 -16.06
C LEU A 158 -1.46 9.93 -14.57
N ARG A 159 -0.48 10.11 -13.68
CA ARG A 159 -0.64 9.95 -12.23
C ARG A 159 -1.14 11.23 -11.61
N LYS A 160 -2.30 11.18 -10.95
CA LYS A 160 -2.88 12.32 -10.22
C LYS A 160 -2.38 12.37 -8.77
N TYR A 161 -2.12 11.21 -8.17
CA TYR A 161 -1.63 11.11 -6.79
C TYR A 161 -0.19 11.66 -6.60
N PRO A 162 0.05 12.54 -5.61
CA PRO A 162 1.33 13.24 -5.42
C PRO A 162 2.40 12.40 -4.68
N TRP A 163 2.90 11.34 -5.30
CA TRP A 163 3.99 10.51 -4.72
C TRP A 163 5.30 11.28 -4.46
N GLY A 164 5.53 12.38 -5.18
CA GLY A 164 6.81 13.07 -5.26
C GLY A 164 7.25 13.82 -4.00
N GLU A 165 6.35 14.04 -3.04
CA GLU A 165 6.67 14.77 -1.80
C GLU A 165 7.13 13.87 -0.65
N LEU A 166 7.13 12.54 -0.86
CA LEU A 166 7.59 11.57 0.14
C LEU A 166 9.13 11.64 0.26
N GLY A 167 9.57 12.28 1.35
CA GLY A 167 10.89 12.89 1.47
C GLY A 167 12.10 11.97 1.28
N LYS A 168 13.13 12.53 0.62
CA LYS A 168 14.47 11.93 0.41
C LYS A 168 15.09 11.35 1.69
N GLN A 169 14.79 11.96 2.84
CA GLN A 169 15.25 11.48 4.16
C GLN A 169 14.69 10.10 4.52
N LYS A 170 13.41 9.83 4.21
CA LYS A 170 12.77 8.54 4.49
C LYS A 170 13.31 7.45 3.58
N LEU A 171 13.60 7.78 2.32
CA LEU A 171 14.30 6.88 1.41
C LEU A 171 15.73 6.58 1.88
N LEU A 172 16.48 7.60 2.31
CA LEU A 172 17.80 7.40 2.88
C LEU A 172 17.76 6.51 4.13
N LYS A 173 16.77 6.71 5.01
CA LYS A 173 16.52 5.84 6.18
C LYS A 173 16.32 4.38 5.75
N PHE A 174 15.51 4.12 4.73
CA PHE A 174 15.32 2.78 4.18
C PHE A 174 16.64 2.15 3.73
N ILE A 175 17.45 2.89 2.96
CA ILE A 175 18.74 2.40 2.47
C ILE A 175 19.68 2.07 3.63
N VAL A 176 19.85 3.01 4.58
CA VAL A 176 20.71 2.82 5.75
C VAL A 176 20.26 1.63 6.58
N TYR A 177 18.96 1.50 6.86
CA TYR A 177 18.43 0.38 7.63
C TYR A 177 18.64 -0.96 6.90
N THR A 178 18.45 -0.97 5.58
CA THR A 178 18.63 -2.18 4.76
C THR A 178 20.08 -2.64 4.75
N VAL A 179 21.03 -1.73 4.50
CA VAL A 179 22.46 -2.05 4.44
C VAL A 179 23.03 -2.43 5.81
N THR A 180 22.61 -1.75 6.88
CA THR A 180 23.12 -2.03 8.24
C THR A 180 22.48 -3.26 8.89
N VAL A 181 21.29 -3.68 8.44
CA VAL A 181 20.53 -4.87 8.87
C VAL A 181 20.06 -4.84 10.34
N LEU A 182 20.83 -4.33 11.29
CA LEU A 182 20.49 -4.26 12.71
C LEU A 182 19.12 -3.62 12.97
N PRO A 183 18.75 -2.49 12.32
CA PRO A 183 17.42 -1.93 12.51
C PRO A 183 16.31 -2.84 11.96
N LEU A 184 16.56 -3.58 10.87
CA LEU A 184 15.60 -4.55 10.34
C LEU A 184 15.40 -5.72 11.30
N VAL A 185 16.47 -6.20 11.95
CA VAL A 185 16.37 -7.24 12.98
C VAL A 185 15.49 -6.76 14.13
N SER A 186 15.66 -5.51 14.58
CA SER A 186 14.77 -4.91 15.59
C SER A 186 13.30 -4.89 15.14
N GLN A 187 13.04 -4.55 13.87
CA GLN A 187 11.67 -4.59 13.31
C GLN A 187 11.09 -6.01 13.26
N VAL A 188 11.90 -7.00 12.88
CA VAL A 188 11.53 -8.43 12.90
C VAL A 188 11.16 -8.88 14.31
N LEU A 189 12.01 -8.58 15.30
CA LEU A 189 11.77 -8.96 16.69
C LEU A 189 10.53 -8.28 17.25
N ARG A 190 10.34 -6.98 16.96
CA ARG A 190 9.13 -6.24 17.37
C ARG A 190 7.88 -6.84 16.75
N GLY A 191 7.89 -7.15 15.45
CA GLY A 191 6.79 -7.82 14.79
C GLY A 191 6.51 -9.20 15.38
N TYR A 192 7.56 -9.99 15.62
CA TYR A 192 7.46 -11.33 16.18
C TYR A 192 6.91 -11.33 17.62
N TRP A 193 7.24 -10.32 18.41
CA TRP A 193 6.67 -10.12 19.74
C TRP A 193 5.16 -9.86 19.69
N GLN A 194 4.69 -9.06 18.73
CA GLN A 194 3.26 -8.80 18.54
C GLN A 194 2.51 -10.04 18.03
N LYS A 195 3.14 -10.80 17.12
CA LYS A 195 2.58 -12.03 16.57
C LYS A 195 3.68 -13.02 16.22
N GLN A 196 3.70 -14.15 16.93
CA GLN A 196 4.68 -15.22 16.77
C GLN A 196 4.46 -15.97 15.44
N ASP A 197 5.04 -15.47 14.36
CA ASP A 197 5.04 -16.11 13.04
C ASP A 197 6.43 -16.01 12.41
N ARG A 198 6.97 -17.12 11.94
CA ARG A 198 8.31 -17.18 11.31
C ARG A 198 8.38 -16.36 10.01
N ALA A 199 7.24 -16.03 9.41
CA ALA A 199 7.17 -15.16 8.24
C ALA A 199 7.84 -13.78 8.46
N TRP A 200 7.96 -13.30 9.70
CA TRP A 200 8.69 -12.07 10.01
C TRP A 200 10.14 -12.07 9.51
N TRP A 201 10.81 -13.22 9.49
CA TRP A 201 12.20 -13.31 9.00
C TRP A 201 12.32 -12.96 7.51
N PHE A 202 11.22 -12.98 6.76
CA PHE A 202 11.20 -12.52 5.37
C PHE A 202 11.35 -10.98 5.25
N HIS A 203 11.20 -10.22 6.34
CA HIS A 203 11.35 -8.77 6.29
C HIS A 203 12.72 -8.32 5.77
N ILE A 204 13.79 -8.96 6.24
CA ILE A 204 15.17 -8.67 5.82
C ILE A 204 15.36 -8.90 4.31
N PRO A 205 15.12 -10.11 3.76
CA PRO A 205 15.25 -10.33 2.32
C PRO A 205 14.26 -9.47 1.51
N ALA A 206 13.05 -9.22 1.99
CA ALA A 206 12.10 -8.33 1.30
C ALA A 206 12.65 -6.91 1.13
N CYS A 207 13.28 -6.34 2.15
CA CYS A 207 13.93 -5.02 2.07
C CYS A 207 15.10 -5.03 1.07
N TRP A 208 15.98 -6.03 1.13
CA TRP A 208 17.10 -6.16 0.19
C TRP A 208 16.65 -6.33 -1.27
N ILE A 209 15.66 -7.21 -1.51
CA ILE A 209 15.06 -7.41 -2.83
C ILE A 209 14.49 -6.10 -3.35
N THR A 210 13.71 -5.40 -2.51
CA THR A 210 13.08 -4.13 -2.89
C THR A 210 14.12 -3.08 -3.25
N MET A 211 15.17 -2.94 -2.44
CA MET A 211 16.28 -2.02 -2.71
C MET A 211 16.97 -2.34 -4.04
N ALA A 212 17.30 -3.61 -4.30
CA ALA A 212 17.98 -4.03 -5.52
C ALA A 212 17.09 -3.83 -6.77
N VAL A 213 15.83 -4.24 -6.71
CA VAL A 213 14.88 -4.10 -7.81
C VAL A 213 14.61 -2.63 -8.12
N TYR A 214 14.47 -1.78 -7.10
CA TYR A 214 14.20 -0.35 -7.31
C TYR A 214 15.43 0.39 -7.80
N ALA A 215 16.63 0.04 -7.33
CA ALA A 215 17.88 0.58 -7.87
C ALA A 215 18.03 0.21 -9.36
N ALA A 216 17.85 -1.07 -9.70
CA ALA A 216 17.93 -1.54 -11.09
C ALA A 216 16.86 -0.89 -11.99
N GLY A 217 15.61 -0.83 -11.51
CA GLY A 217 14.52 -0.18 -12.24
C GLY A 217 14.75 1.32 -12.43
N THR A 218 15.27 2.01 -11.41
CA THR A 218 15.61 3.44 -11.53
C THR A 218 16.69 3.66 -12.59
N ILE A 219 17.74 2.84 -12.61
CA ILE A 219 18.82 2.92 -13.62
C ILE A 219 18.27 2.61 -15.02
N ALA A 220 17.48 1.54 -15.17
CA ALA A 220 16.94 1.12 -16.46
C ALA A 220 16.01 2.18 -17.08
N ASN A 221 15.21 2.86 -16.24
CA ASN A 221 14.29 3.90 -16.71
C ASN A 221 14.99 5.24 -17.05
N LEU A 222 16.31 5.40 -16.78
CA LEU A 222 17.08 6.56 -17.28
C LEU A 222 17.14 6.59 -18.82
N SER A 223 17.02 5.43 -19.48
CA SER A 223 17.01 5.32 -20.95
C SER A 223 15.60 5.40 -21.56
N GLY A 224 14.60 5.85 -20.79
CA GLY A 224 13.20 5.95 -21.17
C GLY A 224 12.34 4.87 -20.51
N ALA A 225 11.22 5.27 -19.91
CA ALA A 225 10.39 4.33 -19.17
C ALA A 225 9.55 3.45 -20.10
N LYS A 226 9.50 2.15 -19.80
CA LYS A 226 8.66 1.18 -20.53
C LYS A 226 7.68 0.53 -19.55
N PRO A 227 6.41 0.38 -19.92
CA PRO A 227 5.47 -0.36 -19.11
C PRO A 227 5.88 -1.84 -19.10
N GLU A 228 5.56 -2.53 -18.01
CA GLU A 228 5.77 -3.97 -17.92
C GLU A 228 4.96 -4.70 -19.00
N ASP A 229 5.52 -5.73 -19.66
CA ASP A 229 4.77 -6.54 -20.63
C ASP A 229 3.66 -7.35 -19.93
N ARG A 230 2.42 -7.15 -20.39
CA ARG A 230 1.20 -7.74 -19.82
C ARG A 230 0.60 -8.84 -20.69
N LYS A 231 1.20 -9.17 -21.85
CA LYS A 231 0.66 -10.15 -22.82
C LYS A 231 0.36 -11.54 -22.23
N ASN A 232 1.08 -11.93 -21.17
CA ASN A 232 0.95 -13.25 -20.54
C ASN A 232 0.23 -13.24 -19.18
N TRP A 233 -0.44 -12.15 -18.77
CA TRP A 233 -1.03 -12.07 -17.42
C TRP A 233 -2.26 -12.97 -17.23
N GLN A 234 -3.02 -13.25 -18.29
CA GLN A 234 -4.24 -14.07 -18.18
C GLN A 234 -3.99 -15.57 -17.96
N LYS A 235 -2.74 -16.07 -18.03
CA LYS A 235 -2.45 -17.51 -18.03
C LYS A 235 -2.12 -18.13 -16.66
N ASN A 236 -1.80 -17.33 -15.63
CA ASN A 236 -1.20 -17.86 -14.38
C ASN A 236 -1.89 -17.39 -13.08
N GLU A 237 -3.18 -17.04 -13.11
CA GLU A 237 -3.94 -16.73 -11.90
C GLU A 237 -5.01 -17.81 -11.60
N ILE A 238 -4.55 -19.04 -11.32
CA ILE A 238 -5.22 -20.02 -10.45
C ILE A 238 -4.13 -20.80 -9.71
#